data_AF-A0A9X2WJY0-F1
#
_entry.id   AF-A0A9X2WJY0-F1
#
_cell.length_a   1.000
_cell.length_b   1.000
_cell.length_c   1.000
_cell.angle_alpha   90.00
_cell.angle_beta   90.00
_cell.angle_gamma   90.00
#
_symmetry.space_group_name_H-M   'P 1'
#
loop_
_entity.id
_entity.type
_entity.pdbx_description
1 polymer ?
#
loop_
_entity_poly.entity_id
_entity_poly.type
_entity_poly.pdbx_seq_one_letter_code
_entity_poly.pdbx_strand_id
1 'polypeptide(L)'
;MINNDILRRIRFIFDLSNAQVSSVFAKANAEVATDKVIAMLKKEEEEGYQAINDTLMCQFLDGFIIHNRGLQEGAEVPKPVKNLTNNLMFKKLRVALTLREEDILAMLMLADFSMTKSELGALFRNPDHKNYKACGDQVLRNFLKGLSIKHRGK
;
A
#
# COMPACT_ATOMS: atom_id res chain seq x y z
N MET A 1 -1.31 -12.22 0.77
CA MET A 1 -0.54 -11.38 1.72
C MET A 1 -1.58 -10.71 2.57
N ILE A 2 -1.42 -10.67 3.89
CA ILE A 2 -2.41 -9.99 4.74
C ILE A 2 -2.09 -8.50 4.86
N ASN A 3 -3.08 -7.68 5.20
CA ASN A 3 -2.94 -6.23 5.31
C ASN A 3 -1.84 -5.82 6.31
N ASN A 4 -1.69 -6.57 7.41
CA ASN A 4 -0.63 -6.34 8.40
C ASN A 4 0.78 -6.48 7.79
N ASP A 5 0.99 -7.43 6.88
CA ASP A 5 2.29 -7.59 6.18
C ASP A 5 2.62 -6.36 5.34
N ILE A 6 1.62 -5.82 4.65
CA ILE A 6 1.77 -4.66 3.80
C ILE A 6 2.08 -3.43 4.66
N LEU A 7 1.35 -3.21 5.76
CA LEU A 7 1.63 -2.12 6.69
C LEU A 7 3.06 -2.20 7.24
N ARG A 8 3.47 -3.38 7.73
CA ARG A 8 4.85 -3.61 8.22
C ARG A 8 5.89 -3.26 7.17
N ARG A 9 5.70 -3.72 5.93
CA ARG A 9 6.63 -3.46 4.82
C ARG A 9 6.70 -1.98 4.49
N ILE A 10 5.56 -1.30 4.32
CA ILE A 10 5.54 0.15 4.02
C ILE A 10 6.21 0.93 5.14
N ARG A 11 5.87 0.63 6.40
CA ARG A 11 6.50 1.26 7.56
C ARG A 11 8.03 1.11 7.53
N PHE A 12 8.52 -0.09 7.28
CA PHE A 12 9.96 -0.37 7.19
C PHE A 12 10.62 0.35 6.00
N ILE A 13 10.03 0.25 4.80
CA ILE A 13 10.57 0.87 3.58
C ILE A 13 10.76 2.38 3.79
N PHE A 14 9.77 3.06 4.38
CA PHE A 14 9.75 4.53 4.50
C PHE A 14 10.13 5.08 5.89
N ASP A 15 10.67 4.26 6.80
CA ASP A 15 11.09 4.66 8.16
C ASP A 15 9.99 5.27 9.02
N LEU A 16 8.75 4.85 8.83
CA LEU A 16 7.66 5.45 9.57
C LEU A 16 7.73 5.00 11.04
N SER A 17 7.91 5.94 11.95
CA SER A 17 7.70 5.71 13.38
C SER A 17 6.24 5.35 13.66
N ASN A 18 5.97 4.75 14.81
CA ASN A 18 4.59 4.39 15.18
C ASN A 18 3.67 5.63 15.26
N ALA A 19 4.23 6.77 15.70
CA ALA A 19 3.54 8.05 15.70
C ALA A 19 3.25 8.56 14.27
N GLN A 20 4.18 8.42 13.34
CA GLN A 20 3.94 8.76 11.93
C GLN A 20 2.88 7.86 11.31
N VAL A 21 2.88 6.55 11.60
CA VAL A 21 1.83 5.63 11.11
C VAL A 21 0.45 6.07 11.64
N SER A 22 0.35 6.41 12.93
CA SER A 22 -0.88 6.96 13.51
C SER A 22 -1.32 8.27 12.82
N SER A 23 -0.39 9.19 12.58
CA SER A 23 -0.65 10.43 11.83
C SER A 23 -1.12 10.18 10.40
N VAL A 24 -0.58 9.15 9.73
CA VAL A 24 -1.00 8.74 8.38
C VAL A 24 -2.47 8.27 8.41
N PHE A 25 -2.89 7.46 9.38
CA PHE A 25 -4.30 7.10 9.53
C PHE A 25 -5.20 8.32 9.75
N ALA A 26 -4.77 9.26 10.61
CA ALA A 26 -5.55 10.46 10.92
C ALA A 26 -5.81 11.33 9.68
N LYS A 27 -4.89 11.36 8.70
CA LYS A 27 -5.09 12.05 7.41
C LYS A 27 -6.27 11.50 6.59
N ALA A 28 -6.69 10.26 6.86
CA ALA A 28 -7.86 9.62 6.24
C ALA A 28 -9.04 9.47 7.21
N ASN A 29 -9.15 10.38 8.19
CA ASN A 29 -10.20 10.38 9.22
C ASN A 29 -10.28 9.06 10.02
N ALA A 30 -9.15 8.37 10.18
CA ALA A 30 -9.04 7.19 11.02
C ALA A 30 -8.19 7.52 12.26
N GLU A 31 -8.83 7.65 13.41
CA GLU A 31 -8.11 7.81 14.67
C GLU A 31 -7.62 6.45 15.16
N VAL A 32 -6.30 6.26 15.12
CA VAL A 32 -5.66 5.01 15.56
C VAL A 32 -4.59 5.35 16.59
N ALA A 33 -4.81 4.98 17.84
CA ALA A 33 -3.84 5.14 18.91
C ALA A 33 -2.54 4.37 18.64
N THR A 34 -1.41 4.86 19.14
CA THR A 34 -0.09 4.25 18.97
C THR A 34 -0.04 2.80 19.45
N ASP A 35 -0.72 2.46 20.55
CA ASP A 35 -0.77 1.09 21.07
C ASP A 35 -1.45 0.13 20.10
N LYS A 36 -2.51 0.60 19.42
CA LYS A 36 -3.17 -0.16 18.36
C LYS A 36 -2.25 -0.33 17.15
N VAL A 37 -1.47 0.71 16.78
CA VAL A 37 -0.43 0.57 15.74
C VAL A 37 0.57 -0.52 16.11
N ILE A 38 1.07 -0.53 17.35
CA ILE A 38 2.00 -1.57 17.83
C ILE A 38 1.37 -2.96 17.71
N ALA A 39 0.12 -3.12 18.17
CA ALA A 39 -0.62 -4.38 18.07
C ALA A 39 -0.81 -4.86 16.63
N MET A 40 -1.04 -3.94 15.68
CA MET A 40 -1.16 -4.26 14.25
C MET A 40 0.18 -4.62 13.59
N LEU A 41 1.31 -4.16 14.15
CA LEU A 41 2.63 -4.45 13.61
C LEU A 41 3.19 -5.80 14.08
N LYS A 42 2.65 -6.38 15.14
CA LYS A 42 2.97 -7.74 15.60
C LYS A 42 2.67 -8.79 14.52
N LYS A 43 3.42 -9.88 14.49
CA LYS A 43 3.13 -11.08 13.70
C LYS A 43 1.90 -11.80 14.25
N GLU A 44 1.29 -12.64 13.42
CA GLU A 44 0.00 -13.30 13.71
C GLU A 44 0.06 -14.22 14.93
N GLU A 45 1.23 -14.79 15.18
CA GLU A 45 1.53 -15.69 16.30
C GLU A 45 1.91 -14.97 17.61
N GLU A 46 2.12 -13.66 17.59
CA GLU A 46 2.54 -12.89 18.76
C GLU A 46 1.35 -12.46 19.63
N GLU A 47 1.51 -12.55 20.96
CA GLU A 47 0.48 -12.14 21.91
C GLU A 47 0.09 -10.67 21.71
N GLY A 48 -1.22 -10.40 21.64
CA GLY A 48 -1.77 -9.06 21.41
C GLY A 48 -1.71 -8.61 19.95
N TYR A 49 -1.49 -9.51 18.99
CA TYR A 49 -1.71 -9.25 17.56
C TYR A 49 -3.13 -8.74 17.28
N GLN A 50 -3.24 -7.73 16.40
CA GLN A 50 -4.52 -7.27 15.89
C GLN A 50 -4.52 -7.22 14.35
N ALA A 51 -5.46 -7.94 13.74
CA ALA A 51 -5.63 -7.95 12.29
C ALA A 51 -6.15 -6.60 11.76
N ILE A 52 -5.67 -6.20 10.59
CA ILE A 52 -6.14 -5.02 9.85
C ILE A 52 -7.17 -5.47 8.82
N ASN A 53 -8.41 -4.99 8.95
CA ASN A 53 -9.42 -5.20 7.92
C ASN A 53 -9.22 -4.28 6.71
N ASP A 54 -9.88 -4.61 5.61
CA ASP A 54 -9.75 -3.89 4.33
C ASP A 54 -10.12 -2.42 4.41
N THR A 55 -11.16 -2.08 5.18
CA THR A 55 -11.57 -0.69 5.40
C THR A 55 -10.45 0.12 6.02
N LEU A 56 -9.86 -0.40 7.11
CA LEU A 56 -8.80 0.28 7.84
C LEU A 56 -7.52 0.35 6.99
N MET A 57 -7.18 -0.71 6.25
CA MET A 57 -6.05 -0.69 5.32
C MET A 57 -6.26 0.32 4.18
N CYS A 58 -7.50 0.46 3.69
CA CYS A 58 -7.84 1.47 2.69
C CYS A 58 -7.59 2.89 3.24
N GLN A 59 -8.02 3.16 4.48
CA GLN A 59 -7.77 4.44 5.15
C GLN A 59 -6.26 4.70 5.33
N PHE A 60 -5.48 3.69 5.72
CA PHE A 60 -4.02 3.84 5.78
C PHE A 60 -3.44 4.28 4.43
N LEU A 61 -3.82 3.61 3.34
CA LEU A 61 -3.30 3.91 2.00
C LEU A 61 -3.78 5.27 1.48
N ASP A 62 -5.02 5.67 1.75
CA ASP A 62 -5.52 7.01 1.42
C ASP A 62 -4.78 8.09 2.23
N GLY A 63 -4.58 7.83 3.52
CA GLY A 63 -3.79 8.69 4.39
C GLY A 63 -2.35 8.79 3.93
N PHE A 64 -1.77 7.70 3.40
CA PHE A 64 -0.42 7.66 2.86
C PHE A 64 -0.28 8.47 1.57
N ILE A 65 -1.31 8.46 0.70
CA ILE A 65 -1.38 9.38 -0.44
C ILE A 65 -1.35 10.83 0.04
N ILE A 66 -2.21 11.18 1.00
CA ILE A 66 -2.29 12.56 1.54
C ILE A 66 -1.00 12.95 2.26
N HIS A 67 -0.34 12.00 2.95
CA HIS A 67 0.95 12.22 3.60
C HIS A 67 2.04 12.63 2.60
N ASN A 68 2.11 11.95 1.46
CA ASN A 68 3.17 12.19 0.47
C ASN A 68 2.86 13.33 -0.51
N ARG A 69 1.58 13.59 -0.78
CA ARG A 69 1.16 14.49 -1.88
C ARG A 69 0.35 15.68 -1.42
N GLY A 70 -0.07 15.72 -0.16
CA GLY A 70 -1.07 16.65 0.32
C GLY A 70 -2.48 16.28 -0.14
N LEU A 71 -3.47 16.91 0.49
CA LEU A 71 -4.85 16.91 0.02
C LEU A 71 -4.99 18.06 -0.98
N GLN A 72 -5.59 17.80 -2.14
CA GLN A 72 -5.83 18.84 -3.13
C GLN A 72 -6.81 19.89 -2.58
N GLU A 73 -6.62 21.15 -2.97
CA GLU A 73 -7.52 22.23 -2.57
C GLU A 73 -8.96 21.94 -3.06
N GLY A 74 -9.92 22.02 -2.14
CA GLY A 74 -11.33 21.71 -2.40
C GLY A 74 -11.66 20.21 -2.50
N ALA A 75 -10.68 19.30 -2.39
CA ALA A 75 -10.95 17.88 -2.36
C ALA A 75 -11.31 17.39 -0.95
N GLU A 76 -12.25 16.44 -0.88
CA GLU A 76 -12.57 15.74 0.36
C GLU A 76 -11.68 14.51 0.55
N VAL A 77 -11.47 14.12 1.80
CA VAL A 77 -10.83 12.84 2.14
C VAL A 77 -11.69 11.69 1.58
N PRO A 78 -11.11 10.75 0.80
CA PRO A 78 -11.87 9.64 0.23
C PRO A 78 -12.56 8.78 1.28
N LYS A 79 -13.81 8.38 1.01
CA LYS A 79 -14.48 7.36 1.82
C LYS A 79 -13.83 5.99 1.57
N PRO A 80 -13.49 5.22 2.62
CA PRO A 80 -12.84 3.94 2.43
C PRO A 80 -13.79 2.90 1.83
N VAL A 81 -13.22 1.98 1.05
CA VAL A 81 -13.96 0.82 0.53
C VAL A 81 -13.99 -0.30 1.56
N LYS A 82 -15.06 -1.11 1.55
CA LYS A 82 -15.19 -2.27 2.44
C LYS A 82 -14.37 -3.48 2.00
N ASN A 83 -14.13 -3.63 0.70
CA ASN A 83 -13.38 -4.73 0.11
C ASN A 83 -12.19 -4.16 -0.68
N LEU A 84 -10.98 -4.38 -0.20
CA LEU A 84 -9.77 -3.78 -0.74
C LEU A 84 -9.02 -4.80 -1.59
N THR A 85 -9.09 -4.63 -2.91
CA THR A 85 -8.39 -5.52 -3.84
C THR A 85 -6.91 -5.13 -3.98
N ASN A 86 -6.06 -6.09 -4.31
CA ASN A 86 -4.65 -5.83 -4.63
C ASN A 86 -4.47 -4.82 -5.76
N ASN A 87 -5.37 -4.78 -6.76
CA ASN A 87 -5.34 -3.76 -7.81
C ASN A 87 -5.50 -2.36 -7.23
N LEU A 88 -6.45 -2.19 -6.32
CA LEU A 88 -6.71 -0.90 -5.67
C LEU A 88 -5.56 -0.53 -4.72
N MET A 89 -5.01 -1.48 -3.96
CA MET A 89 -3.82 -1.25 -3.14
C MET A 89 -2.64 -0.78 -3.99
N PHE A 90 -2.35 -1.49 -5.08
CA PHE A 90 -1.24 -1.16 -5.97
C PHE A 90 -1.46 0.21 -6.63
N LYS A 91 -2.70 0.52 -7.04
CA LYS A 91 -3.05 1.84 -7.57
C LYS A 91 -2.82 2.94 -6.53
N LYS A 92 -3.24 2.75 -5.28
CA LYS A 92 -3.03 3.74 -4.20
C LYS A 92 -1.54 3.93 -3.91
N LEU A 93 -0.74 2.86 -3.87
CA LEU A 93 0.72 2.95 -3.71
C LEU A 93 1.39 3.68 -4.87
N ARG A 94 1.01 3.35 -6.12
CA ARG A 94 1.49 4.06 -7.31
C ARG A 94 1.21 5.56 -7.21
N VAL A 95 -0.01 5.92 -6.81
CA VAL A 95 -0.42 7.32 -6.64
C VAL A 95 0.37 7.97 -5.52
N ALA A 96 0.48 7.35 -4.34
CA ALA A 96 1.17 7.89 -3.17
C ALA A 96 2.65 8.17 -3.45
N LEU A 97 3.29 7.34 -4.26
CA LEU A 97 4.72 7.43 -4.58
C LEU A 97 5.00 8.14 -5.92
N THR A 98 3.96 8.63 -6.59
CA THR A 98 4.06 9.32 -7.90
C THR A 98 4.81 8.50 -8.95
N LEU A 99 4.59 7.18 -8.97
CA LEU A 99 5.32 6.26 -9.85
C LEU A 99 4.73 6.22 -11.26
N ARG A 100 5.61 6.27 -12.25
CA ARG A 100 5.33 5.95 -13.64
C ARG A 100 5.45 4.43 -13.86
N GLU A 101 5.01 3.96 -15.02
CA GLU A 101 5.08 2.53 -15.34
C GLU A 101 6.52 2.03 -15.35
N GLU A 102 7.45 2.83 -15.87
CA GLU A 102 8.88 2.52 -15.88
C GLU A 102 9.44 2.34 -14.47
N ASP A 103 9.02 3.18 -13.51
CA ASP A 103 9.46 3.07 -12.12
C ASP A 103 8.97 1.75 -11.50
N ILE A 104 7.71 1.39 -11.74
CA ILE A 104 7.13 0.15 -11.22
C ILE A 104 7.83 -1.08 -11.81
N LEU A 105 8.07 -1.08 -13.12
CA LEU A 105 8.79 -2.16 -13.80
C LEU A 105 10.22 -2.29 -13.29
N ALA A 106 10.90 -1.17 -13.04
CA ALA A 106 12.22 -1.19 -12.41
C ALA A 106 12.18 -1.81 -11.01
N MET A 107 11.15 -1.52 -10.20
CA MET A 107 11.00 -2.13 -8.87
C MET A 107 10.77 -3.64 -8.95
N LEU A 108 9.90 -4.07 -9.87
CA LEU A 108 9.69 -5.50 -10.10
C LEU A 108 10.98 -6.20 -10.54
N MET A 109 11.77 -5.56 -11.42
CA MET A 109 13.05 -6.08 -11.88
C MET A 109 14.09 -6.20 -10.75
N LEU A 110 14.16 -5.23 -9.82
CA LEU A 110 15.01 -5.34 -8.63
C LEU A 110 14.67 -6.55 -7.76
N ALA A 111 13.43 -7.02 -7.82
CA ALA A 111 12.96 -8.20 -7.10
C ALA A 111 13.11 -9.52 -7.89
N ASP A 112 13.80 -9.49 -9.04
CA ASP A 112 13.90 -10.57 -10.02
C ASP A 112 12.54 -11.00 -10.60
N PHE A 113 11.59 -10.06 -10.67
CA PHE A 113 10.26 -10.29 -11.20
C PHE A 113 10.07 -9.55 -12.53
N SER A 114 9.97 -10.28 -13.63
CA SER A 114 9.75 -9.71 -14.96
C SER A 114 8.27 -9.50 -15.25
N MET A 115 7.91 -8.34 -15.78
CA MET A 115 6.57 -8.01 -16.25
C MET A 115 6.67 -7.03 -17.41
N THR A 116 5.80 -7.15 -18.40
CA THR A 116 5.73 -6.22 -19.53
C THR A 116 4.86 -5.00 -19.22
N LYS A 117 5.02 -3.91 -19.99
CA LYS A 117 4.13 -2.74 -19.90
C LYS A 117 2.65 -3.10 -20.11
N SER A 118 2.35 -4.02 -21.02
CA SER A 118 0.97 -4.46 -21.30
C SER A 118 0.36 -5.19 -20.10
N GLU A 119 1.11 -6.11 -19.49
CA GLU A 119 0.68 -6.83 -18.29
C GLU A 119 0.48 -5.89 -17.09
N LEU A 120 1.41 -4.96 -16.87
CA LEU A 120 1.28 -3.95 -15.82
C LEU A 120 0.05 -3.07 -16.06
N GLY A 121 -0.14 -2.60 -17.30
CA GLY A 121 -1.28 -1.78 -17.68
C GLY A 121 -2.62 -2.49 -17.44
N ALA A 122 -2.69 -3.81 -17.66
CA ALA A 122 -3.88 -4.63 -17.40
C ALA A 122 -4.33 -4.58 -15.92
N LEU A 123 -3.40 -4.41 -14.97
CA LEU A 123 -3.70 -4.33 -13.53
C LEU A 123 -4.40 -3.02 -13.13
N PHE A 124 -4.23 -1.95 -13.91
CA PHE A 124 -4.78 -0.63 -13.60
C PHE A 124 -6.03 -0.28 -14.43
N ARG A 125 -6.52 -1.21 -15.27
CA ARG A 125 -7.78 -1.02 -16.02
C ARG A 125 -8.99 -1.13 -15.09
N ASN A 126 -10.12 -0.59 -15.55
CA ASN A 126 -11.40 -0.80 -14.88
C ASN A 126 -11.77 -2.30 -14.87
N PRO A 127 -12.40 -2.83 -13.80
CA PRO A 127 -12.76 -4.24 -13.70
C PRO A 127 -13.59 -4.79 -14.87
N ASP A 128 -14.47 -3.96 -15.45
CA ASP A 128 -15.34 -4.35 -16.58
C ASP A 128 -14.63 -4.34 -17.94
N HIS A 129 -13.37 -3.90 -17.99
CA HIS A 129 -12.63 -3.81 -19.24
C HIS A 129 -12.14 -5.21 -19.69
N LYS A 130 -12.32 -5.57 -20.97
CA LYS A 130 -11.93 -6.90 -21.53
C LYS A 130 -10.51 -7.39 -21.20
N ASN A 131 -9.56 -6.47 -21.14
CA ASN A 131 -8.15 -6.72 -20.81
C ASN A 131 -7.80 -6.47 -19.34
N TYR A 132 -8.77 -6.32 -18.44
CA TYR A 132 -8.53 -6.22 -17.00
C TYR A 132 -7.92 -7.53 -16.48
N LYS A 133 -6.97 -7.40 -15.57
CA LYS A 133 -6.41 -8.54 -14.84
C LYS A 133 -6.36 -8.23 -13.35
N ALA A 134 -6.82 -9.18 -12.54
CA ALA A 134 -6.66 -9.11 -11.09
C ALA A 134 -5.17 -9.15 -10.72
N CYS A 135 -4.76 -8.28 -9.81
CA CYS A 135 -3.40 -8.24 -9.28
C CYS A 135 -3.24 -9.37 -8.26
N GLY A 136 -2.41 -10.36 -8.57
CA GLY A 136 -2.08 -11.41 -7.63
C GLY A 136 -1.15 -10.92 -6.52
N ASP A 137 -1.17 -11.59 -5.37
CA ASP A 137 -0.29 -11.30 -4.24
C ASP A 137 1.18 -11.28 -4.61
N GLN A 138 1.59 -12.14 -5.55
CA GLN A 138 2.99 -12.26 -5.97
C GLN A 138 3.50 -10.96 -6.61
N VAL A 139 2.66 -10.26 -7.38
CA VAL A 139 3.04 -9.00 -8.01
C VAL A 139 3.24 -7.93 -6.94
N LEU A 140 2.27 -7.77 -6.03
CA LEU A 140 2.34 -6.78 -4.95
C LEU A 140 3.52 -7.06 -4.00
N ARG A 141 3.77 -8.35 -3.70
CA ARG A 141 4.91 -8.80 -2.90
C ARG A 141 6.24 -8.40 -3.52
N ASN A 142 6.44 -8.67 -4.80
CA ASN A 142 7.68 -8.35 -5.50
C ASN A 142 7.84 -6.84 -5.70
N PHE A 143 6.76 -6.12 -5.95
CA PHE A 143 6.80 -4.65 -6.00
C PHE A 143 7.29 -4.06 -4.66
N LEU A 144 6.74 -4.51 -3.53
CA LEU A 144 7.19 -4.07 -2.20
C LEU A 144 8.62 -4.53 -1.89
N LYS A 145 9.04 -5.72 -2.35
CA LYS A 145 10.44 -6.18 -2.26
C LYS A 145 11.37 -5.24 -3.05
N GLY A 146 11.01 -4.88 -4.27
CA GLY A 146 11.76 -3.93 -5.10
C GLY A 146 11.90 -2.56 -4.45
N LEU A 147 10.82 -2.04 -3.87
CA LEU A 147 10.86 -0.81 -3.09
C LEU A 147 11.79 -0.93 -1.87
N SER A 148 11.74 -2.05 -1.14
CA SER A 148 12.64 -2.31 -0.02
C SER A 148 14.10 -2.32 -0.48
N ILE A 149 14.42 -2.99 -1.59
CA ILE A 149 15.77 -3.02 -2.15
C ILE A 149 16.23 -1.60 -2.52
N LYS A 150 15.39 -0.83 -3.21
CA LYS A 150 15.70 0.55 -3.61
C LYS A 150 15.96 1.47 -2.42
N HIS A 151 15.16 1.39 -1.37
CA HIS A 151 15.20 2.33 -0.25
C HIS A 151 16.09 1.87 0.92
N ARG A 152 16.33 0.57 1.06
CA ARG A 152 17.00 -0.04 2.21
C ARG A 152 18.13 -1.00 1.86
N GLY A 153 18.32 -1.32 0.58
CA GLY A 153 19.32 -2.31 0.13
C GLY A 153 19.01 -3.74 0.58
N LYS A 154 17.75 -4.04 0.92
CA LYS A 154 17.29 -5.33 1.46
C LYS A 154 15.98 -5.78 0.83
#